data_AF-A0A7S2NA54-F1
#
_entry.id   AF-A0A7S2NA54-F1
#
_cell.length_a   1.000
_cell.length_b   1.000
_cell.length_c   1.000
_cell.angle_alpha   90.00
_cell.angle_beta   90.00
_cell.angle_gamma   90.00
#
_symmetry.space_group_name_H-M   'P 1'
#
loop_
_entity.id
_entity.type
_entity.pdbx_description
1 polymer ?
#
loop_
_entity_poly.entity_id
_entity_poly.type
_entity_poly.pdbx_seq_one_letter_code
_entity_poly.pdbx_strand_id
1 'polypeptide(L)'
;LDRERGGAQAYVAKKHEVFLARVSLNVKQAEIVKLEEMATAKEEALKKSQQILDEDKKRFDEFLQTKDKKAHSAGKQAEEMAKKKMDKLHRIRQLKVQLSALQSEIARLREQKEECLNLKDFLESLTPQEWKDAKAEEKRERKKLRQKAWVDERLKVSDAKMHAEIAAEEKAMEEKAAEVLRGRRRARRELEEEQREREREAESRRVRIRKKYPTRVAFEEKFQAEFGGDSSGEDMPLYFKESKQLLDVFTAMEESNLFLIQNVQDTEQGLEELQQKSDQTARERDLARDKVRSQLVALERQIDDEKRKGAEFRQKIAQQDSASDQESLMRYLCDKALEVHAACGNEAERDPDTLQMLAAAEAKVEEFLAVFDDAEEHGFESVVLGLERTAETHRRETLKRLRKEEQDRKIEERLKASLLRSQAPIPKKTGKPVMCRSPPVVKAKRVVQEDDGYEEAVSQHRIFGIWTGKDGAPNASQPVKQP
;
A
#
# COMPACT_ATOMS: atom_id res chain seq x y z
N LEU A 1 -155.41 123.19 82.11
CA LEU A 1 -153.99 123.59 81.97
C LEU A 1 -152.99 122.51 82.46
N ASP A 2 -153.42 121.34 82.96
CA ASP A 2 -152.49 120.27 83.41
C ASP A 2 -152.40 119.03 82.52
N ARG A 3 -153.10 118.98 81.37
CA ARG A 3 -152.95 117.88 80.39
C ARG A 3 -151.85 118.08 79.36
N GLU A 4 -151.32 119.29 79.19
CA GLU A 4 -150.31 119.59 78.16
C GLU A 4 -148.86 119.40 78.65
N ARG A 5 -148.59 119.49 79.96
CA ARG A 5 -147.23 119.30 80.52
C ARG A 5 -146.77 117.83 80.59
N GLY A 6 -147.70 116.88 80.78
CA GLY A 6 -147.39 115.44 80.76
C GLY A 6 -146.94 114.93 79.38
N GLY A 7 -147.42 115.56 78.30
CA GLY A 7 -147.00 115.24 76.93
C GLY A 7 -145.55 115.65 76.64
N ALA A 8 -145.09 116.78 77.18
CA ALA A 8 -143.75 117.31 76.95
C ALA A 8 -142.65 116.48 77.63
N GLN A 9 -142.85 116.05 78.88
CA GLN A 9 -141.87 115.19 79.60
C GLN A 9 -141.80 113.78 78.98
N ALA A 10 -142.94 113.21 78.57
CA ALA A 10 -142.97 111.94 77.84
C ALA A 10 -142.28 112.05 76.47
N TYR A 11 -142.41 113.19 75.78
CA TYR A 11 -141.73 113.46 74.52
C TYR A 11 -140.20 113.56 74.69
N VAL A 12 -139.72 114.22 75.74
CA VAL A 12 -138.28 114.33 76.05
C VAL A 12 -137.70 112.98 76.46
N ALA A 13 -138.40 112.20 77.28
CA ALA A 13 -137.99 110.84 77.65
C ALA A 13 -137.89 109.93 76.41
N LYS A 14 -138.89 109.99 75.52
CA LYS A 14 -138.89 109.24 74.26
C LYS A 14 -137.78 109.71 73.30
N LYS A 15 -137.46 111.00 73.26
CA LYS A 15 -136.30 111.55 72.50
C LYS A 15 -134.97 111.07 73.06
N HIS A 16 -134.81 111.01 74.38
CA HIS A 16 -133.62 110.46 75.03
C HIS A 16 -133.49 108.95 74.80
N GLU A 17 -134.60 108.20 74.89
CA GLU A 17 -134.62 106.77 74.58
C GLU A 17 -134.23 106.51 73.11
N VAL A 18 -134.80 107.30 72.18
CA VAL A 18 -134.43 107.26 70.75
C VAL A 18 -132.96 107.65 70.53
N PHE A 19 -132.43 108.64 71.26
CA PHE A 19 -131.03 109.05 71.17
C PHE A 19 -130.08 107.98 71.73
N LEU A 20 -130.39 107.41 72.90
CA LEU A 20 -129.61 106.32 73.50
C LEU A 20 -129.62 105.07 72.64
N ALA A 21 -130.79 104.71 72.07
CA ALA A 21 -130.89 103.65 71.08
C ALA A 21 -130.04 103.95 69.85
N ARG A 22 -129.99 105.22 69.39
CA ARG A 22 -129.16 105.63 68.26
C ARG A 22 -127.66 105.63 68.58
N VAL A 23 -127.25 106.06 69.76
CA VAL A 23 -125.84 105.97 70.21
C VAL A 23 -125.44 104.50 70.38
N SER A 24 -126.29 103.66 70.97
CA SER A 24 -126.07 102.21 71.10
C SER A 24 -125.98 101.54 69.72
N LEU A 25 -126.86 101.92 68.78
CA LEU A 25 -126.80 101.47 67.39
C LEU A 25 -125.47 101.88 66.74
N ASN A 26 -125.04 103.14 66.88
CA ASN A 26 -123.78 103.64 66.32
C ASN A 26 -122.55 102.91 66.93
N VAL A 27 -122.55 102.64 68.24
CA VAL A 27 -121.47 101.89 68.90
C VAL A 27 -121.44 100.44 68.41
N LYS A 28 -122.62 99.79 68.28
CA LYS A 28 -122.71 98.44 67.71
C LYS A 28 -122.30 98.42 66.25
N GLN A 29 -122.67 99.43 65.46
CA GLN A 29 -122.26 99.57 64.06
C GLN A 29 -120.74 99.74 63.96
N ALA A 30 -120.12 100.57 64.81
CA ALA A 30 -118.68 100.75 64.86
C ALA A 30 -117.94 99.46 65.30
N GLU A 31 -118.48 98.72 66.28
CA GLU A 31 -117.92 97.43 66.70
C GLU A 31 -118.11 96.35 65.62
N ILE A 32 -119.24 96.34 64.91
CA ILE A 32 -119.46 95.45 63.74
C ILE A 32 -118.41 95.74 62.68
N VAL A 33 -118.20 97.01 62.31
CA VAL A 33 -117.18 97.40 61.32
C VAL A 33 -115.79 96.97 61.79
N LYS A 34 -115.44 97.18 63.07
CA LYS A 34 -114.16 96.74 63.62
C LYS A 34 -113.99 95.21 63.58
N LEU A 35 -115.03 94.45 63.90
CA LEU A 35 -115.01 92.99 63.82
C LEU A 35 -114.93 92.51 62.37
N GLU A 36 -115.58 93.20 61.42
CA GLU A 36 -115.47 92.95 59.98
C GLU A 36 -114.05 93.26 59.47
N GLU A 37 -113.42 94.34 59.90
CA GLU A 37 -112.02 94.67 59.60
C GLU A 37 -111.06 93.62 60.19
N MET A 38 -111.29 93.17 61.43
CA MET A 38 -110.49 92.10 62.03
C MET A 38 -110.71 90.74 61.35
N ALA A 39 -111.94 90.46 60.90
CA ALA A 39 -112.27 89.25 60.15
C ALA A 39 -111.60 89.25 58.78
N THR A 40 -111.72 90.34 58.02
CA THR A 40 -111.05 90.50 56.71
C THR A 40 -109.54 90.44 56.82
N ALA A 41 -108.93 91.09 57.83
CA ALA A 41 -107.49 91.00 58.07
C ALA A 41 -107.04 89.56 58.39
N LYS A 42 -107.82 88.80 59.18
CA LYS A 42 -107.56 87.39 59.46
C LYS A 42 -107.76 86.51 58.22
N GLU A 43 -108.79 86.76 57.42
CA GLU A 43 -109.04 86.06 56.16
C GLU A 43 -107.90 86.32 55.16
N GLU A 44 -107.42 87.55 55.05
CA GLU A 44 -106.27 87.90 54.22
C GLU A 44 -104.97 87.25 54.73
N ALA A 45 -104.74 87.22 56.03
CA ALA A 45 -103.59 86.55 56.63
C ALA A 45 -103.66 85.03 56.41
N LEU A 46 -104.85 84.42 56.58
CA LEU A 46 -105.07 83.00 56.31
C LEU A 46 -104.85 82.69 54.83
N LYS A 47 -105.36 83.54 53.93
CA LYS A 47 -105.17 83.39 52.48
C LYS A 47 -103.70 83.46 52.08
N LYS A 48 -102.93 84.39 52.67
CA LYS A 48 -101.47 84.48 52.47
C LYS A 48 -100.75 83.23 53.00
N SER A 49 -101.12 82.73 54.18
CA SER A 49 -100.55 81.49 54.72
C SER A 49 -100.89 80.27 53.86
N GLN A 50 -102.13 80.17 53.36
CA GLN A 50 -102.54 79.12 52.42
C GLN A 50 -101.74 79.20 51.13
N GLN A 51 -101.57 80.39 50.56
CA GLN A 51 -100.74 80.60 49.37
C GLN A 51 -99.30 80.14 49.58
N ILE A 52 -98.67 80.48 50.72
CA ILE A 52 -97.31 80.03 51.04
C ILE A 52 -97.25 78.51 51.16
N LEU A 53 -98.24 77.88 51.82
CA LEU A 53 -98.30 76.41 51.92
C LEU A 53 -98.51 75.74 50.56
N ASP A 54 -99.34 76.32 49.70
CA ASP A 54 -99.55 75.81 48.33
C ASP A 54 -98.28 75.95 47.48
N GLU A 55 -97.54 77.06 47.63
CA GLU A 55 -96.24 77.26 47.00
C GLU A 55 -95.19 76.26 47.51
N ASP A 56 -95.11 76.03 48.82
CA ASP A 56 -94.18 75.06 49.40
C ASP A 56 -94.54 73.62 49.01
N LYS A 57 -95.84 73.29 48.91
CA LYS A 57 -96.29 72.00 48.37
C LYS A 57 -95.84 71.83 46.92
N LYS A 58 -96.01 72.86 46.08
CA LYS A 58 -95.50 72.84 44.69
C LYS A 58 -93.99 72.65 44.64
N ARG A 59 -93.23 73.37 45.47
CA ARG A 59 -91.77 73.22 45.56
C ARG A 59 -91.36 71.84 46.02
N PHE A 60 -92.10 71.23 46.96
CA PHE A 60 -91.83 69.88 47.44
C PHE A 60 -92.14 68.83 46.37
N ASP A 61 -93.26 68.97 45.65
CA ASP A 61 -93.61 68.10 44.53
C ASP A 61 -92.58 68.23 43.40
N GLU A 62 -92.14 69.44 43.07
CA GLU A 62 -91.04 69.69 42.12
C GLU A 62 -89.74 69.07 42.61
N PHE A 63 -89.42 69.18 43.90
CA PHE A 63 -88.24 68.58 44.50
C PHE A 63 -88.28 67.05 44.39
N LEU A 64 -89.39 66.41 44.76
CA LEU A 64 -89.56 64.96 44.62
C LEU A 64 -89.45 64.54 43.16
N GLN A 65 -90.13 65.23 42.24
CA GLN A 65 -90.00 64.95 40.80
C GLN A 65 -88.56 65.09 40.31
N THR A 66 -87.82 66.11 40.75
CA THR A 66 -86.42 66.29 40.34
C THR A 66 -85.51 65.21 40.93
N LYS A 67 -85.77 64.76 42.17
CA LYS A 67 -85.03 63.69 42.82
C LYS A 67 -85.33 62.34 42.19
N ASP A 68 -86.58 62.04 41.89
CA ASP A 68 -86.99 60.82 41.19
C ASP A 68 -86.42 60.78 39.78
N LYS A 69 -86.47 61.91 39.04
CA LYS A 69 -85.81 62.04 37.73
C LYS A 69 -84.30 61.80 37.84
N LYS A 70 -83.64 62.38 38.87
CA LYS A 70 -82.21 62.17 39.11
C LYS A 70 -81.90 60.72 39.46
N ALA A 71 -82.64 60.09 40.37
CA ALA A 71 -82.46 58.68 40.75
C ALA A 71 -82.69 57.75 39.56
N HIS A 72 -83.74 57.98 38.78
CA HIS A 72 -84.03 57.21 37.58
C HIS A 72 -82.95 57.40 36.50
N SER A 73 -82.47 58.63 36.29
CA SER A 73 -81.37 58.90 35.36
C SER A 73 -80.06 58.24 35.81
N ALA A 74 -79.77 58.24 37.11
CA ALA A 74 -78.60 57.57 37.69
C ALA A 74 -78.71 56.04 37.56
N GLY A 75 -79.91 55.49 37.77
CA GLY A 75 -80.21 54.07 37.56
C GLY A 75 -79.98 53.64 36.12
N LYS A 76 -80.53 54.40 35.15
CA LYS A 76 -80.29 54.15 33.71
C LYS A 76 -78.81 54.22 33.35
N GLN A 77 -78.08 55.22 33.86
CA GLN A 77 -76.64 55.31 33.62
C GLN A 77 -75.88 54.12 34.22
N ALA A 78 -76.27 53.65 35.42
CA ALA A 78 -75.66 52.47 36.04
C ALA A 78 -75.95 51.20 35.23
N GLU A 79 -77.18 51.01 34.75
CA GLU A 79 -77.56 49.89 33.88
C GLU A 79 -76.83 49.91 32.54
N GLU A 80 -76.73 51.08 31.89
CA GLU A 80 -75.96 51.25 30.66
C GLU A 80 -74.47 50.92 30.85
N MET A 81 -73.88 51.36 31.96
CA MET A 81 -72.48 51.06 32.29
C MET A 81 -72.27 49.58 32.61
N ALA A 82 -73.22 48.95 33.31
CA ALA A 82 -73.22 47.51 33.55
C ALA A 82 -73.34 46.71 32.24
N LYS A 83 -74.22 47.14 31.32
CA LYS A 83 -74.36 46.55 29.99
C LYS A 83 -73.07 46.67 29.19
N LYS A 84 -72.48 47.87 29.10
CA LYS A 84 -71.17 48.09 28.44
C LYS A 84 -70.06 47.23 29.05
N LYS A 85 -70.06 47.03 30.38
CA LYS A 85 -69.13 46.13 31.06
C LYS A 85 -69.35 44.67 30.63
N MET A 86 -70.59 44.21 30.58
CA MET A 86 -70.92 42.85 30.15
C MET A 86 -70.53 42.59 28.69
N ASP A 87 -70.79 43.54 27.80
CA ASP A 87 -70.41 43.46 26.38
C ASP A 87 -68.87 43.37 26.24
N LYS A 88 -68.13 44.19 26.99
CA LYS A 88 -66.65 44.12 27.03
C LYS A 88 -66.16 42.78 27.58
N LEU A 89 -66.78 42.25 28.65
CA LEU A 89 -66.42 40.94 29.20
C LEU A 89 -66.72 39.80 28.21
N HIS A 90 -67.81 39.88 27.47
CA HIS A 90 -68.10 38.93 26.40
C HIS A 90 -67.05 39.01 25.29
N ARG A 91 -66.68 40.23 24.87
CA ARG A 91 -65.61 40.43 23.88
C ARG A 91 -64.27 39.89 24.35
N ILE A 92 -63.90 40.12 25.61
CA ILE A 92 -62.67 39.56 26.21
C ILE A 92 -62.72 38.03 26.16
N ARG A 93 -63.86 37.40 26.50
CA ARG A 93 -64.01 35.95 26.42
C ARG A 93 -63.86 35.43 25.00
N GLN A 94 -64.50 36.07 24.02
CA GLN A 94 -64.34 35.73 22.60
C GLN A 94 -62.88 35.83 22.15
N LEU A 95 -62.20 36.94 22.48
CA LEU A 95 -60.79 37.13 22.16
C LEU A 95 -59.88 36.09 22.82
N LYS A 96 -60.19 35.68 24.06
CA LYS A 96 -59.44 34.61 24.74
C LYS A 96 -59.57 33.27 24.02
N VAL A 97 -60.77 32.91 23.56
CA VAL A 97 -60.99 31.67 22.78
C VAL A 97 -60.24 31.73 21.44
N GLN A 98 -60.27 32.88 20.76
CA GLN A 98 -59.50 33.09 19.53
C GLN A 98 -57.99 33.00 19.79
N LEU A 99 -57.50 33.58 20.90
CA LEU A 99 -56.10 33.51 21.28
C LEU A 99 -55.67 32.06 21.53
N SER A 100 -56.46 31.27 22.26
CA SER A 100 -56.15 29.85 22.47
C SER A 100 -56.14 29.06 21.16
N ALA A 101 -57.08 29.33 20.24
CA ALA A 101 -57.12 28.66 18.94
C ALA A 101 -55.90 29.01 18.07
N LEU A 102 -55.49 30.29 18.06
CA LEU A 102 -54.26 30.71 17.38
C LEU A 102 -53.01 30.12 18.03
N GLN A 103 -52.97 30.00 19.36
CA GLN A 103 -51.86 29.37 20.06
C GLN A 103 -51.74 27.88 19.72
N SER A 104 -52.85 27.13 19.67
CA SER A 104 -52.83 25.74 19.24
C SER A 104 -52.42 25.61 17.77
N GLU A 105 -52.86 26.52 16.91
CA GLU A 105 -52.48 26.51 15.49
C GLU A 105 -51.00 26.84 15.31
N ILE A 106 -50.46 27.80 16.07
CA ILE A 106 -49.02 28.10 16.09
C ILE A 106 -48.23 26.88 16.56
N ALA A 107 -48.68 26.18 17.61
CA ALA A 107 -48.01 24.97 18.09
C ALA A 107 -48.00 23.87 17.01
N ARG A 108 -49.15 23.61 16.38
CA ARG A 108 -49.30 22.66 15.28
C ARG A 108 -48.38 22.99 14.11
N LEU A 109 -48.34 24.25 13.68
CA LEU A 109 -47.49 24.71 12.58
C LEU A 109 -45.99 24.65 12.93
N ARG A 110 -45.62 24.84 14.21
CA ARG A 110 -44.23 24.67 14.66
C ARG A 110 -43.78 23.21 14.58
N GLU A 111 -44.62 22.28 15.05
CA GLU A 111 -44.37 20.85 14.95
C GLU A 111 -44.24 20.41 13.48
N GLN A 112 -45.18 20.82 12.62
CA GLN A 112 -45.11 20.55 11.17
C GLN A 112 -43.85 21.14 10.52
N LYS A 113 -43.41 22.32 10.96
CA LYS A 113 -42.16 22.92 10.48
C LYS A 113 -40.96 22.09 10.92
N GLU A 114 -40.90 21.66 12.16
CA GLU A 114 -39.82 20.81 12.67
C GLU A 114 -39.77 19.47 11.93
N GLU A 115 -40.91 18.83 11.68
CA GLU A 115 -41.00 17.63 10.84
C GLU A 115 -40.46 17.89 9.43
N CYS A 116 -40.86 18.99 8.80
CA CYS A 116 -40.38 19.37 7.47
C CYS A 116 -38.87 19.68 7.45
N LEU A 117 -38.32 20.25 8.53
CA LEU A 117 -36.87 20.46 8.66
C LEU A 117 -36.13 19.14 8.82
N ASN A 118 -36.62 18.24 9.67
CA ASN A 118 -36.04 16.91 9.83
C ASN A 118 -36.07 16.12 8.52
N LEU A 119 -37.17 16.20 7.76
CA LEU A 119 -37.26 15.60 6.43
C LEU A 119 -36.32 16.25 5.42
N LYS A 120 -36.15 17.58 5.48
CA LYS A 120 -35.17 18.29 4.65
C LYS A 120 -33.75 17.83 4.95
N ASP A 121 -33.36 17.78 6.23
CA ASP A 121 -32.04 17.34 6.65
C ASP A 121 -31.79 15.88 6.25
N PHE A 122 -32.81 15.03 6.36
CA PHE A 122 -32.76 13.66 5.88
C PHE A 122 -32.54 13.58 4.36
N LEU A 123 -33.31 14.33 3.57
CA LEU A 123 -33.13 14.39 2.11
C LEU A 123 -31.78 14.97 1.73
N GLU A 124 -31.26 15.95 2.47
CA GLU A 124 -29.91 16.47 2.29
C GLU A 124 -28.85 15.41 2.58
N SER A 125 -29.05 14.54 3.57
CA SER A 125 -28.11 13.44 3.86
C SER A 125 -28.07 12.39 2.74
N LEU A 126 -29.21 12.10 2.11
CA LEU A 126 -29.31 11.18 0.98
C LEU A 126 -28.92 11.81 -0.37
N THR A 127 -28.86 13.13 -0.45
CA THR A 127 -28.53 13.81 -1.70
C THR A 127 -27.07 13.50 -2.08
N PRO A 128 -26.81 12.97 -3.29
CA PRO A 128 -25.46 12.64 -3.74
C PRO A 128 -24.49 13.82 -3.63
N GLN A 129 -23.28 13.57 -3.13
CA GLN A 129 -22.28 14.61 -2.92
C GLN A 129 -21.87 15.27 -4.24
N GLU A 130 -21.80 14.51 -5.33
CA GLU A 130 -21.52 15.03 -6.67
C GLU A 130 -22.51 16.11 -7.11
N TRP A 131 -23.79 15.93 -6.79
CA TRP A 131 -24.82 16.92 -7.09
C TRP A 131 -24.68 18.15 -6.20
N LYS A 132 -24.36 17.98 -4.90
CA LYS A 132 -24.11 19.10 -3.98
C LYS A 132 -22.92 19.94 -4.46
N ASP A 133 -21.85 19.29 -4.91
CA ASP A 133 -20.64 19.96 -5.37
C ASP A 133 -20.89 20.69 -6.70
N ALA A 134 -21.59 20.06 -7.65
CA ALA A 134 -21.99 20.69 -8.90
C ALA A 134 -22.86 21.94 -8.65
N LYS A 135 -23.77 21.88 -7.67
CA LYS A 135 -24.60 23.01 -7.27
C LYS A 135 -23.85 24.09 -6.50
N ALA A 136 -22.89 23.71 -5.67
CA ALA A 136 -21.98 24.65 -5.03
C ALA A 136 -21.15 25.42 -6.07
N GLU A 137 -20.67 24.75 -7.12
CA GLU A 137 -19.99 25.40 -8.24
C GLU A 137 -20.91 26.33 -9.04
N GLU A 138 -22.13 25.90 -9.36
CA GLU A 138 -23.11 26.77 -10.02
C GLU A 138 -23.36 28.05 -9.19
N LYS A 139 -23.47 27.92 -7.86
CA LYS A 139 -23.61 29.06 -6.94
C LYS A 139 -22.36 29.94 -6.93
N ARG A 140 -21.15 29.37 -6.96
CA ARG A 140 -19.88 30.11 -7.06
C ARG A 140 -19.80 30.89 -8.37
N GLU A 141 -20.16 30.28 -9.49
CA GLU A 141 -20.15 30.94 -10.80
C GLU A 141 -21.17 32.09 -10.87
N ARG A 142 -22.38 31.90 -10.33
CA ARG A 142 -23.37 32.98 -10.20
C ARG A 142 -22.83 34.12 -9.35
N LYS A 143 -22.17 33.83 -8.22
CA LYS A 143 -21.55 34.87 -7.35
C LYS A 143 -20.45 35.62 -8.10
N LYS A 144 -19.58 34.93 -8.85
CA LYS A 144 -18.54 35.55 -9.70
C LYS A 144 -19.16 36.44 -10.78
N LEU A 145 -20.25 36.01 -11.41
CA LEU A 145 -20.94 36.80 -12.44
C LEU A 145 -21.56 38.07 -11.85
N ARG A 146 -22.22 37.96 -10.69
CA ARG A 146 -22.75 39.12 -9.95
C ARG A 146 -21.64 40.09 -9.54
N GLN A 147 -20.53 39.56 -9.02
CA GLN A 147 -19.35 40.36 -8.68
C GLN A 147 -18.83 41.12 -9.90
N LYS A 148 -18.64 40.44 -11.03
CA LYS A 148 -18.20 41.07 -12.28
C LYS A 148 -19.16 42.15 -12.74
N ALA A 149 -20.46 41.87 -12.79
CA ALA A 149 -21.47 42.83 -13.22
C ALA A 149 -21.50 44.08 -12.32
N TRP A 150 -21.44 43.91 -11.00
CA TRP A 150 -21.41 45.02 -10.05
C TRP A 150 -20.15 45.87 -10.19
N VAL A 151 -18.98 45.22 -10.32
CA VAL A 151 -17.70 45.90 -10.51
C VAL A 151 -17.69 46.65 -11.84
N ASP A 152 -18.15 46.02 -12.93
CA ASP A 152 -18.17 46.63 -14.26
C ASP A 152 -19.10 47.84 -14.32
N GLU A 153 -20.26 47.79 -13.66
CA GLU A 153 -21.19 48.93 -13.57
C GLU A 153 -20.55 50.11 -12.83
N ARG A 154 -19.92 49.85 -11.67
CA ARG A 154 -19.26 50.90 -10.87
C ARG A 154 -18.00 51.44 -11.54
N LEU A 155 -17.25 50.58 -12.20
CA LEU A 155 -16.07 50.95 -12.96
C LEU A 155 -16.46 51.84 -14.14
N LYS A 156 -17.52 51.52 -14.90
CA LYS A 156 -18.03 52.39 -15.98
C LYS A 156 -18.40 53.79 -15.48
N VAL A 157 -19.07 53.88 -14.33
CA VAL A 157 -19.41 55.18 -13.71
C VAL A 157 -18.17 55.94 -13.27
N SER A 158 -17.19 55.24 -12.69
CA SER A 158 -15.90 55.82 -12.27
C SER A 158 -15.08 56.31 -13.47
N ASP A 159 -14.98 55.50 -14.53
CA ASP A 159 -14.25 55.81 -15.75
C ASP A 159 -14.91 56.97 -16.51
N ALA A 160 -16.24 57.02 -16.59
CA ALA A 160 -16.95 58.14 -17.20
C ALA A 160 -16.66 59.47 -16.48
N LYS A 161 -16.60 59.46 -15.14
CA LYS A 161 -16.21 60.63 -14.34
C LYS A 161 -14.74 61.01 -14.57
N MET A 162 -13.85 60.02 -14.60
CA MET A 162 -12.43 60.23 -14.89
C MET A 162 -12.24 60.85 -16.27
N HIS A 163 -12.89 60.33 -17.31
CA HIS A 163 -12.82 60.87 -18.67
C HIS A 163 -13.41 62.27 -18.78
N ALA A 164 -14.49 62.57 -18.06
CA ALA A 164 -15.04 63.91 -18.00
C ALA A 164 -14.08 64.92 -17.33
N GLU A 165 -13.39 64.52 -16.26
CA GLU A 165 -12.37 65.36 -15.60
C GLU A 165 -11.15 65.59 -16.50
N ILE A 166 -10.69 64.56 -17.22
CA ILE A 166 -9.62 64.69 -18.22
C ILE A 166 -10.04 65.66 -19.33
N ALA A 167 -11.25 65.52 -19.88
CA ALA A 167 -11.75 66.39 -20.94
C ALA A 167 -11.94 67.85 -20.47
N ALA A 168 -12.35 68.06 -19.22
CA ALA A 168 -12.46 69.40 -18.64
C ALA A 168 -11.08 70.05 -18.45
N GLU A 169 -10.09 69.29 -17.98
CA GLU A 169 -8.72 69.76 -17.81
C GLU A 169 -8.06 70.07 -19.17
N GLU A 170 -8.30 69.25 -20.19
CA GLU A 170 -7.84 69.49 -21.56
C GLU A 170 -8.43 70.78 -22.14
N LYS A 171 -9.75 70.98 -22.00
CA LYS A 171 -10.40 72.23 -22.41
C LYS A 171 -9.83 73.44 -21.68
N ALA A 172 -9.61 73.35 -20.37
CA ALA A 172 -9.01 74.44 -19.59
C ALA A 172 -7.57 74.74 -20.03
N MET A 173 -6.80 73.71 -20.42
CA MET A 173 -5.46 73.88 -20.96
C MET A 173 -5.47 74.47 -22.37
N GLU A 174 -6.42 74.06 -23.22
CA GLU A 174 -6.62 74.65 -24.55
C GLU A 174 -7.05 76.12 -24.47
N GLU A 175 -7.94 76.47 -23.54
CA GLU A 175 -8.34 77.86 -23.27
C GLU A 175 -7.16 78.71 -22.80
N LYS A 176 -6.37 78.21 -21.84
CA LYS A 176 -5.13 78.87 -21.40
C LYS A 176 -4.12 79.01 -22.53
N ALA A 177 -3.97 77.98 -23.35
CA ALA A 177 -3.07 78.02 -24.51
C ALA A 177 -3.54 79.06 -25.55
N ALA A 178 -4.85 79.15 -25.80
CA ALA A 178 -5.45 80.13 -26.69
C ALA A 178 -5.27 81.56 -26.15
N GLU A 179 -5.38 81.77 -24.84
CA GLU A 179 -5.13 83.06 -24.19
C GLU A 179 -3.67 83.50 -24.31
N VAL A 180 -2.71 82.59 -24.08
CA VAL A 180 -1.27 82.85 -24.25
C VAL A 180 -0.91 83.16 -25.72
N LEU A 181 -1.58 82.50 -26.68
CA LEU A 181 -1.41 82.74 -28.12
C LEU A 181 -1.94 84.11 -28.59
N ARG A 182 -2.92 84.70 -27.89
CA ARG A 182 -3.44 86.05 -28.23
C ARG A 182 -2.43 87.18 -27.98
N GLY A 183 -1.29 86.91 -27.32
CA GLY A 183 -0.38 87.95 -26.82
C GLY A 183 1.03 88.05 -27.43
N ARG A 184 1.51 87.17 -28.33
CA ARG A 184 2.93 87.21 -28.80
C ARG A 184 3.16 86.70 -30.24
N ARG A 185 4.05 87.36 -30.99
CA ARG A 185 4.73 86.82 -32.19
C ARG A 185 6.05 86.15 -31.76
N ARG A 186 6.18 84.82 -31.89
CA ARG A 186 7.40 84.06 -31.52
C ARG A 186 7.94 83.24 -32.69
N ALA A 187 9.19 82.79 -32.60
CA ALA A 187 9.88 82.02 -33.64
C ALA A 187 9.45 80.54 -33.68
N ARG A 188 9.53 79.90 -34.85
CA ARG A 188 9.00 78.56 -35.12
C ARG A 188 9.59 77.43 -34.27
N ARG A 189 10.87 77.51 -33.87
CA ARG A 189 11.55 76.48 -33.04
C ARG A 189 11.10 76.50 -31.58
N GLU A 190 10.88 77.69 -31.02
CA GLU A 190 10.39 77.86 -29.65
C GLU A 190 8.95 77.34 -29.49
N LEU A 191 8.13 77.48 -30.54
CA LEU A 191 6.77 76.94 -30.59
C LEU A 191 6.72 75.41 -30.54
N GLU A 192 7.66 74.72 -31.21
CA GLU A 192 7.70 73.25 -31.22
C GLU A 192 8.18 72.67 -29.88
N GLU A 193 9.16 73.28 -29.21
CA GLU A 193 9.60 72.85 -27.87
C GLU A 193 8.52 73.11 -26.80
N GLU A 194 7.86 74.27 -26.86
CA GLU A 194 6.77 74.62 -25.95
C GLU A 194 5.55 73.70 -26.14
N GLN A 195 5.28 73.23 -27.36
CA GLN A 195 4.27 72.21 -27.63
C GLN A 195 4.61 70.87 -26.97
N ARG A 196 5.86 70.40 -27.09
CA ARG A 196 6.30 69.14 -26.46
C ARG A 196 6.26 69.20 -24.94
N GLU A 197 6.60 70.34 -24.34
CA GLU A 197 6.48 70.52 -22.89
C GLU A 197 5.02 70.52 -22.42
N ARG A 198 4.12 71.17 -23.18
CA ARG A 198 2.68 71.15 -22.89
C ARG A 198 2.07 69.76 -23.00
N GLU A 199 2.48 68.98 -24.01
CA GLU A 199 2.05 67.59 -24.15
C GLU A 199 2.52 66.74 -22.96
N ARG A 200 3.77 66.90 -22.52
CA ARG A 200 4.30 66.23 -21.31
C ARG A 200 3.56 66.67 -20.04
N GLU A 201 3.19 67.94 -19.93
CA GLU A 201 2.43 68.46 -18.80
C GLU A 201 0.98 67.94 -18.80
N ALA A 202 0.33 67.94 -19.97
CA ALA A 202 -1.01 67.37 -20.15
C ALA A 202 -1.02 65.87 -19.85
N GLU A 203 -0.01 65.14 -20.30
CA GLU A 203 0.17 63.71 -19.99
C GLU A 203 0.42 63.49 -18.49
N SER A 204 1.26 64.30 -17.87
CA SER A 204 1.49 64.26 -16.42
C SER A 204 0.21 64.52 -15.62
N ARG A 205 -0.65 65.43 -16.08
CA ARG A 205 -1.96 65.72 -15.46
C ARG A 205 -2.95 64.58 -15.69
N ARG A 206 -3.00 63.99 -16.89
CA ARG A 206 -3.79 62.77 -17.19
C ARG A 206 -3.42 61.62 -16.24
N VAL A 207 -2.12 61.39 -16.01
CA VAL A 207 -1.65 60.35 -15.08
C VAL A 207 -2.07 60.66 -13.64
N ARG A 208 -2.00 61.92 -13.20
CA ARG A 208 -2.47 62.32 -11.86
C ARG A 208 -3.97 62.09 -11.70
N ILE A 209 -4.78 62.47 -12.69
CA ILE A 209 -6.24 62.24 -12.67
C ILE A 209 -6.52 60.74 -12.61
N ARG A 210 -5.88 59.92 -13.45
CA ARG A 210 -6.06 58.46 -13.45
C ARG A 210 -5.74 57.80 -12.10
N LYS A 211 -4.75 58.32 -11.36
CA LYS A 211 -4.41 57.82 -10.00
C LYS A 211 -5.47 58.15 -8.93
N LYS A 212 -6.32 59.16 -9.14
CA LYS A 212 -7.39 59.52 -8.19
C LYS A 212 -8.54 58.52 -8.18
N TYR A 213 -8.79 57.86 -9.32
CA TYR A 213 -9.94 56.98 -9.48
C TYR A 213 -9.61 55.53 -9.08
N PRO A 214 -10.52 54.84 -8.36
CA PRO A 214 -10.27 53.47 -7.92
C PRO A 214 -10.13 52.50 -9.10
N THR A 215 -9.18 51.59 -8.99
CA THR A 215 -8.98 50.48 -9.94
C THR A 215 -10.04 49.39 -9.75
N ARG A 216 -10.20 48.54 -10.79
CA ARG A 216 -11.05 47.34 -10.76
C ARG A 216 -10.85 46.50 -9.49
N VAL A 217 -9.60 46.26 -9.09
CA VAL A 217 -9.24 45.49 -7.88
C VAL A 217 -9.81 46.14 -6.61
N ALA A 218 -9.77 47.46 -6.50
CA ALA A 218 -10.34 48.17 -5.34
C ALA A 218 -11.87 48.04 -5.26
N PHE A 219 -12.56 47.93 -6.41
CA PHE A 219 -13.98 47.62 -6.42
C PHE A 219 -14.26 46.14 -6.11
N GLU A 220 -13.40 45.22 -6.57
CA GLU A 220 -13.50 43.79 -6.23
C GLU A 220 -13.32 43.56 -4.71
N GLU A 221 -12.35 44.23 -4.09
CA GLU A 221 -12.14 44.21 -2.63
C GLU A 221 -13.33 44.80 -1.87
N LYS A 222 -13.92 45.91 -2.35
CA LYS A 222 -15.14 46.48 -1.76
C LYS A 222 -16.33 45.53 -1.87
N PHE A 223 -16.51 44.88 -3.03
CA PHE A 223 -17.57 43.89 -3.19
C PHE A 223 -17.39 42.71 -2.23
N GLN A 224 -16.14 42.26 -2.02
CA GLN A 224 -15.86 41.22 -1.03
C GLN A 224 -16.08 41.70 0.41
N ALA A 225 -15.76 42.95 0.73
CA ALA A 225 -16.01 43.51 2.06
C ALA A 225 -17.51 43.69 2.35
N GLU A 226 -18.30 44.13 1.38
CA GLU A 226 -19.73 44.39 1.53
C GLU A 226 -20.60 43.14 1.37
N PHE A 227 -20.24 42.24 0.44
CA PHE A 227 -21.06 41.08 0.04
C PHE A 227 -20.32 39.73 0.19
N GLY A 228 -19.15 39.73 0.83
CA GLY A 228 -18.34 38.50 1.03
C GLY A 228 -19.09 37.45 1.85
N GLY A 229 -19.79 37.89 2.90
CA GLY A 229 -20.58 37.04 3.80
C GLY A 229 -21.98 36.70 3.29
N ASP A 230 -22.46 37.34 2.22
CA ASP A 230 -23.82 37.12 1.76
C ASP A 230 -23.88 35.82 0.93
N SER A 231 -24.32 34.76 1.61
CA SER A 231 -24.75 33.53 0.97
C SER A 231 -25.98 33.87 0.16
N SER A 232 -25.78 34.15 -1.14
CA SER A 232 -26.83 34.30 -2.15
C SER A 232 -28.12 33.60 -1.72
N GLY A 233 -29.09 34.38 -1.24
CA GLY A 233 -30.36 33.93 -0.66
C GLY A 233 -31.34 33.31 -1.67
N GLU A 234 -30.82 32.65 -2.70
CA GLU A 234 -31.57 31.74 -3.54
C GLU A 234 -31.39 30.34 -2.95
N ASP A 235 -32.44 29.86 -2.27
CA ASP A 235 -32.54 28.46 -1.87
C ASP A 235 -32.38 27.58 -3.12
N MET A 236 -31.35 26.75 -3.12
CA MET A 236 -31.06 25.83 -4.22
C MET A 236 -32.21 24.82 -4.33
N PRO A 237 -32.74 24.53 -5.53
CA PRO A 237 -33.80 23.53 -5.70
C PRO A 237 -33.34 22.18 -5.16
N LEU A 238 -34.18 21.45 -4.42
CA LEU A 238 -33.87 20.12 -3.89
C LEU A 238 -33.55 19.11 -5.00
N TYR A 239 -32.73 18.12 -4.68
CA TYR A 239 -32.37 17.02 -5.59
C TYR A 239 -33.57 16.14 -5.93
N PHE A 240 -34.26 15.67 -4.89
CA PHE A 240 -35.44 14.83 -5.03
C PHE A 240 -36.66 15.66 -5.38
N LYS A 241 -37.25 15.39 -6.55
CA LYS A 241 -38.47 16.07 -7.03
C LYS A 241 -39.70 15.18 -6.99
N GLU A 242 -39.49 13.88 -7.15
CA GLU A 242 -40.54 12.87 -7.14
C GLU A 242 -40.30 11.87 -6.02
N SER A 243 -41.37 11.44 -5.35
CA SER A 243 -41.28 10.44 -4.27
C SER A 243 -40.67 9.11 -4.73
N LYS A 244 -40.83 8.74 -6.00
CA LYS A 244 -40.27 7.49 -6.56
C LYS A 244 -38.74 7.47 -6.51
N GLN A 245 -38.09 8.61 -6.73
CA GLN A 245 -36.63 8.70 -6.72
C GLN A 245 -36.04 8.31 -5.36
N LEU A 246 -36.75 8.62 -4.27
CA LEU A 246 -36.33 8.22 -2.94
C LEU A 246 -36.50 6.71 -2.75
N LEU A 247 -37.61 6.15 -3.22
CA LEU A 247 -37.86 4.71 -3.17
C LEU A 247 -36.80 3.94 -3.99
N ASP A 248 -36.46 4.43 -5.18
CA ASP A 248 -35.42 3.82 -6.02
C ASP A 248 -34.04 3.82 -5.32
N VAL A 249 -33.69 4.90 -4.60
CA VAL A 249 -32.48 4.96 -3.78
C VAL A 249 -32.53 3.94 -2.62
N PHE A 250 -33.68 3.81 -1.97
CA PHE A 250 -33.86 2.78 -0.93
C PHE A 250 -33.73 1.38 -1.49
N THR A 251 -34.40 1.06 -2.59
CA THR A 251 -34.29 -0.25 -3.24
C THR A 251 -32.85 -0.54 -3.69
N ALA A 252 -32.14 0.45 -4.25
CA ALA A 252 -30.73 0.29 -4.60
C ALA A 252 -29.84 0.07 -3.37
N MET A 253 -30.11 0.74 -2.25
CA MET A 253 -29.40 0.49 -0.99
C MET A 253 -29.72 -0.89 -0.42
N GLU A 254 -30.98 -1.34 -0.50
CA GLU A 254 -31.39 -2.68 -0.08
C GLU A 254 -30.70 -3.75 -0.93
N GLU A 255 -30.69 -3.60 -2.26
CA GLU A 255 -29.98 -4.47 -3.18
C GLU A 255 -28.47 -4.49 -2.89
N SER A 256 -27.86 -3.33 -2.67
CA SER A 256 -26.44 -3.23 -2.29
C SER A 256 -26.15 -3.91 -0.95
N ASN A 257 -27.02 -3.76 0.05
CA ASN A 257 -26.85 -4.39 1.35
C ASN A 257 -27.02 -5.90 1.26
N LEU A 258 -28.01 -6.38 0.49
CA LEU A 258 -28.18 -7.81 0.21
C LEU A 258 -26.96 -8.39 -0.51
N PHE A 259 -26.43 -7.67 -1.50
CA PHE A 259 -25.22 -8.05 -2.21
C PHE A 259 -24.00 -8.12 -1.28
N LEU A 260 -23.84 -7.15 -0.35
CA LEU A 260 -22.78 -7.18 0.65
C LEU A 260 -22.92 -8.36 1.61
N ILE A 261 -24.14 -8.65 2.08
CA ILE A 261 -24.42 -9.81 2.93
C ILE A 261 -24.07 -11.10 2.20
N GLN A 262 -24.49 -11.24 0.95
CA GLN A 262 -24.17 -12.41 0.13
C GLN A 262 -22.66 -12.56 -0.07
N ASN A 263 -21.94 -11.48 -0.39
CA ASN A 263 -20.48 -11.53 -0.52
C ASN A 263 -19.81 -11.94 0.79
N VAL A 264 -20.26 -11.43 1.93
CA VAL A 264 -19.74 -11.83 3.23
C VAL A 264 -19.96 -13.33 3.44
N GLN A 265 -21.16 -13.84 3.17
CA GLN A 265 -21.48 -15.27 3.27
C GLN A 265 -20.62 -16.12 2.32
N ASP A 266 -20.47 -15.73 1.06
CA ASP A 266 -19.65 -16.44 0.08
C ASP A 266 -18.17 -16.48 0.49
N THR A 267 -17.66 -15.36 1.03
CA THR A 267 -16.28 -15.29 1.54
C THR A 267 -16.08 -16.10 2.82
N GLU A 268 -17.09 -16.14 3.70
CA GLU A 268 -17.08 -16.94 4.92
C GLU A 268 -17.09 -18.44 4.58
N GLN A 269 -17.98 -18.86 3.67
CA GLN A 269 -18.00 -20.23 3.16
C GLN A 269 -16.65 -20.61 2.52
N GLY A 270 -16.08 -19.74 1.68
CA GLY A 270 -14.77 -19.97 1.08
C GLY A 270 -13.64 -20.11 2.11
N LEU A 271 -13.71 -19.35 3.21
CA LEU A 271 -12.78 -19.45 4.32
C LEU A 271 -12.94 -20.78 5.08
N GLU A 272 -14.18 -21.19 5.38
CA GLU A 272 -14.48 -22.47 6.03
C GLU A 272 -13.97 -23.65 5.19
N GLU A 273 -14.20 -23.64 3.88
CA GLU A 273 -13.68 -24.67 2.97
C GLU A 273 -12.15 -24.73 2.95
N LEU A 274 -11.48 -23.57 2.97
CA LEU A 274 -10.02 -23.49 3.04
C LEU A 274 -9.48 -24.00 4.37
N GLN A 275 -10.14 -23.65 5.48
CA GLN A 275 -9.81 -24.17 6.81
C GLN A 275 -9.96 -25.69 6.85
N GLN A 276 -11.07 -26.23 6.37
CA GLN A 276 -11.30 -27.67 6.31
C GLN A 276 -10.23 -28.39 5.47
N LYS A 277 -9.88 -27.85 4.29
CA LYS A 277 -8.80 -28.40 3.44
C LYS A 277 -7.44 -28.33 4.13
N SER A 278 -7.16 -27.24 4.85
CA SER A 278 -5.93 -27.07 5.62
C SER A 278 -5.83 -28.10 6.72
N ASP A 279 -6.91 -28.30 7.49
CA ASP A 279 -6.99 -29.29 8.57
C ASP A 279 -6.84 -30.71 8.04
N GLN A 280 -7.52 -31.04 6.94
CA GLN A 280 -7.36 -32.33 6.28
C GLN A 280 -5.91 -32.56 5.85
N THR A 281 -5.29 -31.58 5.20
CA THR A 281 -3.89 -31.70 4.76
C THR A 281 -2.94 -31.77 5.95
N ALA A 282 -3.21 -31.07 7.05
CA ALA A 282 -2.44 -31.17 8.28
C ALA A 282 -2.48 -32.60 8.84
N ARG A 283 -3.68 -33.21 8.93
CA ARG A 283 -3.85 -34.61 9.36
C ARG A 283 -3.12 -35.59 8.45
N GLU A 284 -3.23 -35.44 7.13
CA GLU A 284 -2.53 -36.30 6.17
C GLU A 284 -1.00 -36.19 6.31
N ARG A 285 -0.48 -34.96 6.47
CA ARG A 285 0.95 -34.72 6.74
C ARG A 285 1.39 -35.31 8.07
N ASP A 286 0.57 -35.22 9.11
CA ASP A 286 0.89 -35.79 10.43
C ASP A 286 0.98 -37.32 10.36
N LEU A 287 0.02 -37.98 9.70
CA LEU A 287 0.06 -39.42 9.44
C LEU A 287 1.30 -39.83 8.62
N ALA A 288 1.63 -39.05 7.58
CA ALA A 288 2.84 -39.29 6.79
C ALA A 288 4.12 -39.12 7.63
N ARG A 289 4.16 -38.11 8.52
CA ARG A 289 5.27 -37.88 9.44
C ARG A 289 5.44 -39.06 10.39
N ASP A 290 4.35 -39.56 10.96
CA ASP A 290 4.37 -40.71 11.87
C ASP A 290 4.81 -41.98 11.15
N LYS A 291 4.39 -42.18 9.90
CA LYS A 291 4.88 -43.27 9.06
C LYS A 291 6.37 -43.18 8.79
N VAL A 292 6.90 -42.02 8.39
CA VAL A 292 8.34 -41.82 8.18
C VAL A 292 9.12 -42.01 9.49
N ARG A 293 8.59 -41.52 10.61
CA ARG A 293 9.20 -41.70 11.93
C ARG A 293 9.26 -43.17 12.34
N SER A 294 8.19 -43.94 12.14
CA SER A 294 8.19 -45.37 12.42
C SER A 294 9.17 -46.14 11.53
N GLN A 295 9.30 -45.77 10.25
CA GLN A 295 10.30 -46.32 9.35
C GLN A 295 11.72 -46.01 9.80
N LEU A 296 11.98 -44.77 10.25
CA LEU A 296 13.27 -44.35 10.78
C LEU A 296 13.66 -45.20 12.01
N VAL A 297 12.75 -45.35 12.98
CA VAL A 297 12.99 -46.19 14.17
C VAL A 297 13.22 -47.66 13.79
N ALA A 298 12.51 -48.18 12.79
CA ALA A 298 12.73 -49.54 12.30
C ALA A 298 14.12 -49.71 11.65
N LEU A 299 14.55 -48.74 10.83
CA LEU A 299 15.88 -48.73 10.21
C LEU A 299 16.99 -48.55 11.25
N GLU A 300 16.81 -47.69 12.25
CA GLU A 300 17.74 -47.55 13.37
C GLU A 300 17.93 -48.88 14.11
N ARG A 301 16.84 -49.60 14.40
CA ARG A 301 16.91 -50.95 14.99
C ARG A 301 17.67 -51.94 14.10
N GLN A 302 17.40 -51.94 12.79
CA GLN A 302 18.13 -52.80 11.85
C GLN A 302 19.62 -52.47 11.81
N ILE A 303 19.98 -51.19 11.82
CA ILE A 303 21.38 -50.75 11.87
C ILE A 303 22.04 -51.24 13.16
N ASP A 304 21.36 -51.13 14.31
CA ASP A 304 21.90 -51.59 15.59
C ASP A 304 22.05 -53.12 15.64
N ASP A 305 21.09 -53.86 15.09
CA ASP A 305 21.17 -55.32 14.95
C ASP A 305 22.35 -55.74 14.05
N GLU A 306 22.55 -55.07 12.92
CA GLU A 306 23.69 -55.33 12.02
C GLU A 306 25.02 -54.91 12.66
N LYS A 307 25.07 -53.81 13.41
CA LYS A 307 26.24 -53.45 14.21
C LYS A 307 26.56 -54.51 15.26
N ARG A 308 25.54 -55.08 15.92
CA ARG A 308 25.69 -56.17 16.90
C ARG A 308 26.25 -57.42 16.25
N LYS A 309 25.68 -57.87 15.13
CA LYS A 309 26.21 -59.00 14.33
C LYS A 309 27.64 -58.73 13.86
N GLY A 310 27.93 -57.53 13.37
CA GLY A 310 29.28 -57.13 12.96
C GLY A 310 30.28 -57.15 14.11
N ALA A 311 29.86 -56.79 15.33
CA ALA A 311 30.68 -56.92 16.54
C ALA A 311 30.91 -58.39 16.92
N GLU A 312 29.89 -59.25 16.84
CA GLU A 312 30.03 -60.69 17.06
C GLU A 312 31.00 -61.33 16.05
N PHE A 313 30.92 -60.98 14.77
CA PHE A 313 31.86 -61.48 13.76
C PHE A 313 33.28 -60.98 14.01
N ARG A 314 33.47 -59.71 14.35
CA ARG A 314 34.80 -59.18 14.74
C ARG A 314 35.36 -59.91 15.96
N GLN A 315 34.52 -60.25 16.94
CA GLN A 315 34.94 -61.03 18.11
C GLN A 315 35.34 -62.47 17.73
N LYS A 316 34.59 -63.12 16.83
CA LYS A 316 34.94 -64.47 16.33
C LYS A 316 36.26 -64.48 15.55
N ILE A 317 36.48 -63.48 14.71
CA ILE A 317 37.75 -63.32 13.98
C ILE A 317 38.91 -63.15 14.96
N ALA A 318 38.76 -62.26 15.95
CA ALA A 318 39.78 -62.07 16.99
C ALA A 318 40.04 -63.34 17.84
N GLN A 319 39.07 -64.24 17.97
CA GLN A 319 39.27 -65.55 18.61
C GLN A 319 39.95 -66.58 17.68
N GLN A 320 39.73 -66.48 16.36
CA GLN A 320 40.33 -67.35 15.34
C GLN A 320 41.80 -67.01 15.03
N ASP A 321 42.30 -65.84 15.41
CA ASP A 321 43.72 -65.50 15.29
C ASP A 321 44.65 -66.43 16.10
N SER A 322 44.10 -67.33 16.93
CA SER A 322 44.81 -68.48 17.53
C SER A 322 45.24 -69.57 16.52
N ALA A 323 44.79 -69.52 15.26
CA ALA A 323 45.24 -70.40 14.17
C ALA A 323 46.56 -69.97 13.50
N SER A 324 47.13 -68.84 13.90
CA SER A 324 48.38 -68.27 13.35
C SER A 324 49.56 -69.24 13.40
N ASP A 325 49.64 -70.09 14.42
CA ASP A 325 50.75 -71.04 14.57
C ASP A 325 50.74 -72.12 13.48
N GLN A 326 49.56 -72.62 13.09
CA GLN A 326 49.43 -73.61 12.01
C GLN A 326 49.75 -72.99 10.64
N GLU A 327 49.35 -71.74 10.40
CA GLU A 327 49.66 -71.05 9.15
C GLU A 327 51.15 -70.73 9.02
N SER A 328 51.82 -70.42 10.14
CA SER A 328 53.28 -70.24 10.17
C SER A 328 54.05 -71.53 9.85
N LEU A 329 53.59 -72.66 10.38
CA LEU A 329 54.17 -73.98 10.12
C LEU A 329 53.97 -74.40 8.66
N MET A 330 52.79 -74.16 8.10
CA MET A 330 52.51 -74.47 6.69
C MET A 330 53.40 -73.67 5.74
N ARG A 331 53.64 -72.37 6.00
CA ARG A 331 54.58 -71.57 5.20
C ARG A 331 56.01 -72.12 5.30
N TYR A 332 56.49 -72.45 6.49
CA TYR A 332 57.82 -73.04 6.68
C TYR A 332 57.99 -74.36 5.91
N LEU A 333 56.98 -75.22 5.91
CA LEU A 333 57.01 -76.49 5.17
C LEU A 333 57.01 -76.27 3.65
N CYS A 334 56.23 -75.30 3.14
CA CYS A 334 56.27 -74.94 1.72
C CYS A 334 57.66 -74.42 1.30
N ASP A 335 58.29 -73.58 2.12
CA ASP A 335 59.63 -73.06 1.85
C ASP A 335 60.68 -74.19 1.80
N LYS A 336 60.55 -75.20 2.67
CA LYS A 336 61.43 -76.37 2.66
C LYS A 336 61.21 -77.27 1.43
N ALA A 337 59.95 -77.46 1.00
CA ALA A 337 59.66 -78.17 -0.23
C ALA A 337 60.24 -77.45 -1.47
N LEU A 338 60.19 -76.10 -1.47
CA LEU A 338 60.85 -75.24 -2.45
C LEU A 338 62.35 -75.45 -2.54
N GLU A 339 63.02 -75.51 -1.39
CA GLU A 339 64.46 -75.76 -1.32
C GLU A 339 64.85 -77.12 -1.94
N VAL A 340 64.11 -78.19 -1.60
CA VAL A 340 64.38 -79.55 -2.10
C VAL A 340 64.14 -79.66 -3.61
N HIS A 341 63.03 -79.11 -4.11
CA HIS A 341 62.70 -79.14 -5.53
C HIS A 341 63.75 -78.42 -6.39
N ALA A 342 64.23 -77.27 -5.92
CA ALA A 342 65.30 -76.53 -6.59
C ALA A 342 66.62 -77.32 -6.59
N ALA A 343 66.95 -78.00 -5.49
CA ALA A 343 68.15 -78.83 -5.39
C ALA A 343 68.14 -80.05 -6.34
N CYS A 344 66.96 -80.57 -6.70
CA CYS A 344 66.81 -81.65 -7.67
C CYS A 344 67.06 -81.23 -9.14
N GLY A 345 67.37 -79.96 -9.41
CA GLY A 345 67.68 -79.45 -10.76
C GLY A 345 66.45 -79.17 -11.62
N ASN A 346 65.26 -79.14 -11.01
CA ASN A 346 64.02 -78.79 -11.68
C ASN A 346 63.88 -77.25 -11.70
N GLU A 347 64.13 -76.62 -12.86
CA GLU A 347 63.81 -75.20 -13.04
C GLU A 347 62.29 -75.02 -13.09
N ALA A 348 61.72 -74.55 -11.98
CA ALA A 348 60.30 -74.29 -11.88
C ALA A 348 59.94 -73.05 -12.72
N GLU A 349 59.56 -73.23 -13.99
CA GLU A 349 59.07 -72.12 -14.84
C GLU A 349 57.68 -71.59 -14.40
N ARG A 350 57.01 -72.26 -13.45
CA ARG A 350 55.71 -71.87 -12.89
C ARG A 350 55.64 -72.29 -11.43
N ASP A 351 55.10 -71.43 -10.55
CA ASP A 351 54.89 -71.69 -9.12
C ASP A 351 54.34 -73.11 -8.89
N PRO A 352 55.20 -74.09 -8.52
CA PRO A 352 54.78 -75.47 -8.44
C PRO A 352 54.06 -75.68 -7.11
N ASP A 353 52.93 -76.38 -7.15
CA ASP A 353 52.20 -76.71 -5.93
C ASP A 353 53.05 -77.64 -5.05
N THR A 354 53.04 -77.44 -3.73
CA THR A 354 53.89 -78.17 -2.77
C THR A 354 53.86 -79.69 -2.97
N LEU A 355 52.71 -80.25 -3.36
CA LEU A 355 52.57 -81.67 -3.69
C LEU A 355 53.27 -82.05 -5.01
N GLN A 356 53.18 -81.20 -6.03
CA GLN A 356 53.89 -81.38 -7.30
C GLN A 356 55.41 -81.33 -7.10
N MET A 357 55.86 -80.47 -6.18
CA MET A 357 57.28 -80.33 -5.84
C MET A 357 57.84 -81.60 -5.22
N LEU A 358 57.09 -82.20 -4.28
CA LEU A 358 57.47 -83.45 -3.63
C LEU A 358 57.43 -84.63 -4.61
N ALA A 359 56.42 -84.69 -5.48
CA ALA A 359 56.33 -85.73 -6.51
C ALA A 359 57.49 -85.65 -7.52
N ALA A 360 57.92 -84.45 -7.90
CA ALA A 360 59.05 -84.26 -8.79
C ALA A 360 60.40 -84.62 -8.12
N ALA A 361 60.52 -84.38 -6.80
CA ALA A 361 61.68 -84.83 -6.03
C ALA A 361 61.73 -86.36 -5.93
N GLU A 362 60.60 -87.02 -5.69
CA GLU A 362 60.47 -88.48 -5.67
C GLU A 362 60.88 -89.12 -7.00
N ALA A 363 60.37 -88.61 -8.12
CA ALA A 363 60.73 -89.08 -9.45
C ALA A 363 62.24 -88.96 -9.73
N LYS A 364 62.90 -87.90 -9.23
CA LYS A 364 64.35 -87.73 -9.40
C LYS A 364 65.15 -88.73 -8.58
N VAL A 365 64.67 -89.07 -7.38
CA VAL A 365 65.28 -90.12 -6.55
C VAL A 365 65.16 -91.48 -7.25
N GLU A 366 64.00 -91.80 -7.81
CA GLU A 366 63.81 -93.04 -8.57
C GLU A 366 64.74 -93.12 -9.81
N GLU A 367 64.91 -92.01 -10.54
CA GLU A 367 65.85 -91.95 -11.67
C GLU A 367 67.28 -92.23 -11.24
N PHE A 368 67.73 -91.62 -10.14
CA PHE A 368 69.08 -91.89 -9.62
C PHE A 368 69.25 -93.34 -9.18
N LEU A 369 68.24 -93.92 -8.51
CA LEU A 369 68.28 -95.32 -8.11
C LEU A 369 68.35 -96.26 -9.33
N ALA A 370 67.57 -96.00 -10.38
CA ALA A 370 67.64 -96.78 -11.61
C ALA A 370 69.03 -96.72 -12.27
N VAL A 371 69.70 -95.55 -12.27
CA VAL A 371 71.07 -95.41 -12.77
C VAL A 371 72.06 -96.19 -11.91
N PHE A 372 71.88 -96.23 -10.59
CA PHE A 372 72.71 -97.03 -9.70
C PHE A 372 72.50 -98.54 -9.91
N ASP A 373 71.25 -98.99 -10.04
CA ASP A 373 70.93 -100.40 -10.30
C ASP A 373 71.53 -100.88 -11.63
N ASP A 374 71.40 -100.09 -12.70
CA ASP A 374 72.01 -100.38 -14.01
C ASP A 374 73.54 -100.47 -13.91
N ALA A 375 74.17 -99.59 -13.11
CA ALA A 375 75.61 -99.56 -12.90
C ALA A 375 76.11 -100.75 -12.06
N GLU A 376 75.31 -101.24 -11.11
CA GLU A 376 75.62 -102.43 -10.31
C GLU A 376 75.51 -103.72 -11.15
N GLU A 377 74.49 -103.83 -12.02
CA GLU A 377 74.30 -105.03 -12.86
C GLU A 377 75.32 -105.14 -14.01
N HIS A 378 75.70 -104.01 -14.62
CA HIS A 378 76.49 -103.99 -15.86
C HIS A 378 77.94 -103.56 -15.65
N GLY A 379 78.31 -103.21 -14.41
CA GLY A 379 79.61 -102.68 -14.02
C GLY A 379 79.77 -101.21 -14.40
N PHE A 380 80.28 -100.40 -13.45
CA PHE A 380 80.47 -98.95 -13.61
C PHE A 380 81.25 -98.55 -14.87
N GLU A 381 82.18 -99.39 -15.34
CA GLU A 381 83.02 -99.13 -16.51
C GLU A 381 82.22 -99.11 -17.84
N SER A 382 81.17 -99.94 -17.94
CA SER A 382 80.26 -99.98 -19.10
C SER A 382 79.46 -98.68 -19.24
N VAL A 383 78.91 -98.19 -18.12
CA VAL A 383 78.10 -96.97 -18.07
C VAL A 383 78.98 -95.75 -18.39
N VAL A 384 80.19 -95.68 -17.84
CA VAL A 384 81.15 -94.60 -18.12
C VAL A 384 81.54 -94.59 -19.60
N LEU A 385 81.86 -95.73 -20.20
CA LEU A 385 82.16 -95.83 -21.64
C LEU A 385 80.98 -95.41 -22.52
N GLY A 386 79.75 -95.74 -22.12
CA GLY A 386 78.53 -95.29 -22.78
C GLY A 386 78.37 -93.77 -22.74
N LEU A 387 78.58 -93.16 -21.58
CA LEU A 387 78.53 -91.71 -21.38
C LEU A 387 79.66 -90.97 -22.11
N GLU A 388 80.87 -91.52 -22.14
CA GLU A 388 81.97 -90.97 -22.92
C GLU A 388 81.66 -91.00 -24.43
N ARG A 389 81.03 -92.09 -24.90
CA ARG A 389 80.64 -92.23 -26.30
C ARG A 389 79.57 -91.23 -26.70
N THR A 390 78.56 -91.00 -25.85
CA THR A 390 77.50 -90.01 -26.11
C THR A 390 78.04 -88.58 -26.03
N ALA A 391 78.92 -88.28 -25.07
CA ALA A 391 79.61 -86.99 -24.97
C ALA A 391 80.48 -86.71 -26.20
N GLU A 392 81.24 -87.70 -26.69
CA GLU A 392 82.05 -87.55 -27.90
C GLU A 392 81.17 -87.42 -29.16
N THR A 393 80.01 -88.08 -29.24
CA THR A 393 79.05 -87.82 -30.33
C THR A 393 78.49 -86.40 -30.27
N HIS A 394 78.12 -85.91 -29.09
CA HIS A 394 77.61 -84.56 -28.89
C HIS A 394 78.65 -83.50 -29.26
N ARG A 395 79.92 -83.74 -28.92
CA ARG A 395 81.06 -82.90 -29.30
C ARG A 395 81.24 -82.85 -30.83
N ARG A 396 81.12 -84.00 -31.51
CA ARG A 396 81.19 -84.07 -32.98
C ARG A 396 80.03 -83.36 -33.65
N GLU A 397 78.83 -83.47 -33.11
CA GLU A 397 77.63 -82.80 -33.64
C GLU A 397 77.67 -81.30 -33.44
N THR A 398 78.08 -80.82 -32.27
CA THR A 398 78.30 -79.38 -32.02
C THR A 398 79.38 -78.81 -32.96
N LEU A 399 80.48 -79.52 -33.17
CA LEU A 399 81.50 -79.13 -34.14
C LEU A 399 80.99 -79.10 -35.59
N LYS A 400 80.18 -80.09 -36.01
CA LYS A 400 79.53 -80.09 -37.33
C LYS A 400 78.57 -78.91 -37.49
N ARG A 401 77.78 -78.61 -36.45
CA ARG A 401 76.84 -77.49 -36.43
C ARG A 401 77.57 -76.16 -36.59
N LEU A 402 78.60 -75.92 -35.77
CA LEU A 402 79.42 -74.71 -35.84
C LEU A 402 80.09 -74.52 -37.22
N ARG A 403 80.61 -75.60 -37.82
CA ARG A 403 81.20 -75.53 -39.18
C ARG A 403 80.17 -75.20 -40.26
N LYS A 404 78.95 -75.74 -40.16
CA LYS A 404 77.86 -75.45 -41.08
C LYS A 404 77.43 -73.98 -40.95
N GLU A 405 77.25 -73.50 -39.73
CA GLU A 405 76.94 -72.09 -39.44
C GLU A 405 78.01 -71.14 -40.00
N GLU A 406 79.29 -71.49 -39.90
CA GLU A 406 80.37 -70.67 -40.46
C GLU A 406 80.37 -70.64 -42.00
N GLN A 407 80.04 -71.76 -42.65
CA GLN A 407 79.85 -71.81 -44.11
C GLN A 407 78.63 -70.99 -44.55
N ASP A 408 77.51 -71.14 -43.86
CA ASP A 408 76.28 -70.39 -44.13
C ASP A 408 76.52 -68.88 -43.94
N ARG A 409 77.25 -68.47 -42.90
CA ARG A 409 77.65 -67.07 -42.71
C ARG A 409 78.49 -66.54 -43.88
N LYS A 410 79.45 -67.32 -44.38
CA LYS A 410 80.26 -66.94 -45.56
C LYS A 410 79.42 -66.85 -46.83
N ILE A 411 78.41 -67.71 -47.00
CA ILE A 411 77.45 -67.65 -48.13
C ILE A 411 76.57 -66.41 -48.00
N GLU A 412 76.05 -66.12 -46.80
CA GLU A 412 75.25 -64.93 -46.52
C GLU A 412 76.04 -63.64 -46.73
N GLU A 413 77.30 -63.58 -46.30
CA GLU A 413 78.19 -62.44 -46.54
C GLU A 413 78.42 -62.23 -48.05
N ARG A 414 78.63 -63.31 -48.81
CA ARG A 414 78.73 -63.23 -50.29
C ARG A 414 77.43 -62.76 -50.93
N LEU A 415 76.29 -63.25 -50.44
CA LEU A 415 74.96 -62.86 -50.93
C LEU A 415 74.68 -61.38 -50.63
N LYS A 416 74.94 -60.93 -49.40
CA LYS A 416 74.84 -59.52 -48.97
C LYS A 416 75.76 -58.62 -49.78
N ALA A 417 77.01 -59.03 -50.00
CA ALA A 417 77.96 -58.27 -50.82
C ALA A 417 77.57 -58.21 -52.30
N SER A 418 76.93 -59.26 -52.84
CA SER A 418 76.37 -59.26 -54.20
C SER A 418 75.17 -58.31 -54.30
N LEU A 419 74.28 -58.34 -53.31
CA LEU A 419 73.06 -57.54 -53.23
C LEU A 419 73.35 -56.04 -53.02
N LEU A 420 74.36 -55.70 -52.22
CA LEU A 420 74.86 -54.32 -52.10
C LEU A 420 75.50 -53.83 -53.41
N ARG A 421 76.16 -54.71 -54.17
CA ARG A 421 76.73 -54.37 -55.48
C ARG A 421 75.66 -54.11 -56.54
N SER A 422 74.54 -54.84 -56.50
CA SER A 422 73.43 -54.65 -57.43
C SER A 422 72.57 -53.44 -57.10
N GLN A 423 72.50 -53.03 -55.82
CA GLN A 423 71.80 -51.82 -55.38
C GLN A 423 72.63 -50.53 -55.52
N ALA A 424 73.95 -50.63 -55.69
CA ALA A 424 74.80 -49.47 -55.91
C ALA A 424 74.46 -48.78 -57.25
N PRO A 425 74.25 -47.46 -57.29
CA PRO A 425 73.95 -46.73 -58.51
C PRO A 425 75.04 -46.91 -59.56
N ILE A 426 74.67 -47.31 -60.78
CA ILE A 426 75.62 -47.50 -61.89
C ILE A 426 76.28 -46.15 -62.23
N PRO A 427 77.60 -45.97 -62.04
CA PRO A 427 78.26 -44.71 -62.34
C PRO A 427 78.28 -44.48 -63.85
N LYS A 428 77.54 -43.47 -64.33
CA LYS A 428 77.55 -43.04 -65.73
C LYS A 428 78.88 -42.32 -66.01
N LYS A 429 79.77 -42.95 -66.78
CA LYS A 429 81.03 -42.36 -67.21
C LYS A 429 80.75 -41.29 -68.29
N THR A 430 80.85 -40.02 -67.94
CA THR A 430 80.89 -38.92 -68.92
C THR A 430 82.35 -38.69 -69.34
N GLY A 431 82.66 -38.97 -70.62
CA GLY A 431 83.98 -38.70 -71.22
C GLY A 431 84.67 -39.93 -71.83
N LYS A 432 85.49 -39.69 -72.88
CA LYS A 432 86.31 -40.71 -73.55
C LYS A 432 87.35 -41.29 -72.55
N PRO A 433 87.42 -42.62 -72.35
CA PRO A 433 88.38 -43.22 -71.44
C PRO A 433 89.81 -42.98 -71.92
N VAL A 434 90.68 -42.49 -71.03
CA VAL A 434 92.13 -42.42 -71.27
C VAL A 434 92.67 -43.84 -71.30
N MET A 435 93.29 -44.23 -72.42
CA MET A 435 93.95 -45.54 -72.58
C MET A 435 95.23 -45.55 -71.73
N CYS A 436 95.13 -46.10 -70.52
CA CYS A 436 96.32 -46.52 -69.78
C CYS A 436 96.95 -47.72 -70.48
N ARG A 437 98.16 -47.54 -71.02
CA ARG A 437 99.03 -48.64 -71.44
C ARG A 437 99.42 -49.42 -70.18
N SER A 438 99.40 -50.76 -70.25
CA SER A 438 99.72 -51.63 -69.10
C SER A 438 101.13 -51.33 -68.54
N PRO A 439 101.28 -51.09 -67.23
CA PRO A 439 102.59 -51.16 -66.58
C PRO A 439 103.11 -52.60 -66.60
N PRO A 440 104.43 -52.82 -66.62
CA PRO A 440 105.01 -54.16 -66.61
C PRO A 440 104.68 -54.92 -65.32
N VAL A 441 104.58 -56.24 -65.41
CA VAL A 441 104.30 -57.15 -64.29
C VAL A 441 105.42 -57.06 -63.24
N VAL A 442 105.19 -56.31 -62.17
CA VAL A 442 106.05 -56.32 -60.99
C VAL A 442 105.54 -57.41 -60.05
N LYS A 443 106.30 -58.51 -59.93
CA LYS A 443 106.06 -59.54 -58.90
C LYS A 443 106.47 -58.97 -57.54
N ALA A 444 105.51 -58.49 -56.76
CA ALA A 444 105.74 -58.17 -55.36
C ALA A 444 106.04 -59.47 -54.59
N LYS A 445 107.23 -59.56 -53.98
CA LYS A 445 107.55 -60.60 -52.99
C LYS A 445 106.59 -60.43 -51.81
N ARG A 446 105.70 -61.40 -51.60
CA ARG A 446 104.94 -61.48 -50.37
C ARG A 446 105.89 -62.00 -49.29
N VAL A 447 106.28 -61.09 -48.40
CA VAL A 447 106.92 -61.39 -47.12
C VAL A 447 105.94 -62.29 -46.36
N VAL A 448 106.37 -63.50 -46.06
CA VAL A 448 105.71 -64.35 -45.06
C VAL A 448 106.13 -63.77 -43.73
N GLN A 449 105.19 -63.16 -43.00
CA GLN A 449 105.34 -63.05 -41.56
C GLN A 449 105.23 -64.47 -41.03
N GLU A 450 106.34 -65.01 -40.52
CA GLU A 450 106.32 -66.26 -39.77
C GLU A 450 105.62 -65.97 -38.45
N ASP A 451 104.36 -66.41 -38.30
CA ASP A 451 103.67 -66.33 -37.02
C ASP A 451 104.37 -67.26 -36.02
N ASP A 452 104.57 -66.78 -34.79
CA ASP A 452 105.33 -67.47 -33.74
C ASP A 452 104.64 -68.73 -33.18
N GLY A 453 103.54 -69.18 -33.78
CA GLY A 453 102.78 -70.36 -33.36
C GLY A 453 102.11 -70.22 -31.99
N TYR A 454 102.16 -69.03 -31.38
CA TYR A 454 101.65 -68.78 -30.02
C TYR A 454 100.14 -69.04 -29.90
N GLU A 455 99.34 -68.59 -30.88
CA GLU A 455 97.89 -68.80 -30.85
C GLU A 455 97.50 -70.28 -31.01
N GLU A 456 98.26 -71.04 -31.78
CA GLU A 456 98.08 -72.49 -31.89
C GLU A 456 98.47 -73.20 -30.58
N ALA A 457 99.57 -72.81 -29.93
CA ALA A 457 99.97 -73.37 -28.64
C ALA A 457 98.94 -73.08 -27.52
N VAL A 458 98.37 -71.86 -27.48
CA VAL A 458 97.28 -71.51 -26.55
C VAL A 458 96.02 -72.33 -26.84
N SER A 459 95.69 -72.53 -28.11
CA SER A 459 94.52 -73.32 -28.50
C SER A 459 94.70 -74.79 -28.15
N GLN A 460 95.89 -75.35 -28.35
CA GLN A 460 96.21 -76.72 -27.95
C GLN A 460 96.22 -76.89 -26.43
N HIS A 461 96.77 -75.96 -25.65
CA HIS A 461 96.68 -76.02 -24.19
C HIS A 461 95.22 -75.98 -23.72
N ARG A 462 94.37 -75.17 -24.36
CA ARG A 462 92.94 -75.14 -24.02
C ARG A 462 92.23 -76.47 -24.25
N ILE A 463 92.71 -77.25 -25.22
CA ILE A 463 92.11 -78.53 -25.61
C ILE A 463 92.73 -79.70 -24.83
N PHE A 464 94.05 -79.69 -24.61
CA PHE A 464 94.82 -80.83 -24.12
C PHE A 464 95.51 -80.59 -22.76
N GLY A 465 95.46 -79.37 -22.21
CA GLY A 465 96.00 -79.03 -20.89
C GLY A 465 97.52 -79.02 -20.76
N ILE A 466 98.26 -79.21 -21.87
CA ILE A 466 99.73 -79.25 -21.90
C ILE A 466 100.23 -78.20 -22.89
N TRP A 467 101.31 -77.49 -22.56
CA TRP A 467 101.96 -76.57 -23.47
C TRP A 467 102.90 -77.33 -24.42
N THR A 468 102.74 -77.14 -25.73
CA THR A 468 103.61 -77.73 -26.75
C THR A 468 104.54 -76.65 -27.32
N GLY A 469 105.84 -76.92 -27.35
CA GLY A 469 106.81 -76.03 -28.01
C GLY A 469 106.75 -76.15 -29.54
N LYS A 470 107.42 -75.23 -30.27
CA LYS A 470 107.51 -75.27 -31.75
C LYS A 470 108.00 -76.62 -32.29
N ASP A 471 108.77 -77.36 -31.50
CA ASP A 471 109.32 -78.67 -31.87
C ASP A 471 108.41 -79.86 -31.51
N GLY A 472 107.19 -79.61 -31.02
CA GLY A 472 106.18 -80.63 -30.70
C GLY A 472 106.41 -81.38 -29.37
N ALA A 473 107.47 -81.06 -28.62
CA ALA A 473 107.71 -81.63 -27.30
C ALA A 473 106.83 -80.96 -26.22
N PRO A 474 106.25 -81.72 -25.28
CA PRO A 474 105.48 -81.17 -24.17
C PRO A 474 106.40 -80.45 -23.18
N ASN A 475 106.10 -79.18 -22.91
CA ASN A 475 106.77 -78.34 -21.92
C ASN A 475 105.83 -78.07 -20.74
N ALA A 476 106.41 -77.99 -19.54
CA ALA A 476 105.65 -77.70 -18.33
C ALA A 476 105.28 -76.21 -18.17
N SER A 477 105.89 -75.31 -18.93
CA SER A 477 105.70 -73.86 -18.85
C SER A 477 105.13 -73.25 -20.14
N GLN A 478 104.31 -72.21 -19.98
CA GLN A 478 103.68 -71.49 -21.10
C GLN A 478 104.74 -70.85 -22.01
N PRO A 479 104.67 -71.03 -23.35
CA PRO A 479 105.59 -70.36 -24.27
C PRO A 479 105.40 -68.85 -24.17
N VAL A 480 106.49 -68.09 -24.20
CA VAL A 480 106.45 -66.62 -24.11
C VAL A 480 106.15 -66.06 -25.50
N LYS A 481 105.13 -65.21 -25.63
CA LYS A 481 104.82 -64.51 -26.89
C LYS A 481 105.97 -63.52 -27.17
N GLN A 482 106.70 -63.73 -28.26
CA GLN A 482 107.64 -62.70 -28.72
C GLN A 482 106.83 -61.54 -29.31
N PRO A 483 107.24 -60.28 -29.10
CA PRO A 483 106.47 -59.11 -29.49
C PRO A 483 106.35 -58.93 -31.00
#